data_AF-A0A518LGY9-F1
#
_entry.id   AF-A0A518LGY9-F1
#
_cell.length_a   1.000
_cell.length_b   1.000
_cell.length_c   1.000
_cell.angle_alpha   90.00
_cell.angle_beta   90.00
_cell.angle_gamma   90.00
#
_symmetry.space_group_name_H-M   'P 1'
#
loop_
_entity.id
_entity.type
_entity.pdbx_description
1 polymer ?
#
loop_
_entity_poly.entity_id
_entity_poly.type
_entity_poly.pdbx_seq_one_letter_code
_entity_poly.pdbx_strand_id
1 'polypeptide(L)'
;MAAVVRYWFRHCPSCGPEGELLISKRRDSGQLCFQCAECSWACSRPEDTDDVSKGNRVGFDPFEAPLRLEIETAGWMQYCQNEMLIESDDDDAISERARCLRTLFRGCTLVLNSQMSKEYLLKIIKGLRNDAYSQVLSNDDLAMLDTVLDGENGNNPPQTGIERQMDPLAAIRWLRDCLGEGESSGII
;
A
#
# COMPACT_ATOMS: atom_id res chain seq x y z
N MET A 1 -21.85 -6.21 8.54
CA MET A 1 -20.92 -5.34 7.79
C MET A 1 -21.51 -3.95 7.77
N ALA A 2 -20.72 -2.93 8.10
CA ALA A 2 -21.16 -1.54 8.07
C ALA A 2 -20.71 -0.93 6.74
N ALA A 3 -21.66 -0.61 5.85
CA ALA A 3 -21.32 0.05 4.59
C ALA A 3 -20.64 1.39 4.86
N VAL A 4 -19.56 1.68 4.14
CA VAL A 4 -18.85 2.96 4.22
C VAL A 4 -19.34 3.84 3.08
N VAL A 5 -19.88 5.01 3.41
CA VAL A 5 -20.28 6.00 2.42
C VAL A 5 -19.05 6.83 2.03
N ARG A 6 -18.73 6.91 0.74
CA ARG A 6 -17.79 7.89 0.19
C ARG A 6 -18.53 8.96 -0.59
N TYR A 7 -17.97 10.16 -0.64
CA TYR A 7 -18.58 11.29 -1.32
C TYR A 7 -17.74 11.65 -2.54
N TRP A 8 -18.30 11.39 -3.72
CA TRP A 8 -17.67 11.74 -4.99
C TRP A 8 -17.90 13.22 -5.29
N PHE A 9 -16.83 13.92 -5.70
CA PHE A 9 -16.90 15.32 -6.09
C PHE A 9 -16.89 15.48 -7.60
N ARG A 10 -15.82 15.05 -8.27
CA ARG A 10 -15.61 15.24 -9.72
C ARG A 10 -14.44 14.41 -10.22
N HIS A 11 -14.09 14.57 -11.50
CA HIS A 11 -12.90 13.95 -12.05
C HIS A 11 -11.58 14.54 -11.52
N CYS A 12 -10.59 13.69 -11.31
CA CYS A 12 -9.25 14.12 -10.91
C CYS A 12 -8.55 14.88 -12.05
N PRO A 13 -8.01 16.09 -11.82
CA PRO A 13 -7.34 16.85 -12.87
C PRO A 13 -6.03 16.18 -13.34
N SER A 14 -5.42 15.32 -12.52
CA SER A 14 -4.19 14.60 -12.88
C SER A 14 -4.43 13.34 -13.71
N CYS A 15 -5.56 12.64 -13.50
CA CYS A 15 -5.90 11.41 -14.22
C CYS A 15 -6.89 11.67 -15.37
N GLY A 16 -7.56 12.82 -15.37
CA GLY A 16 -8.62 13.11 -16.32
C GLY A 16 -9.89 12.30 -16.02
N PRO A 17 -10.64 11.88 -17.06
CA PRO A 17 -11.95 11.22 -16.91
C PRO A 17 -11.94 9.89 -16.16
N GLU A 18 -10.79 9.22 -16.10
CA GLU A 18 -10.64 7.93 -15.42
C GLU A 18 -10.45 8.09 -13.91
N GLY A 19 -10.07 9.28 -13.45
CA GLY A 19 -9.82 9.50 -12.03
C GLY A 19 -11.03 10.07 -11.30
N GLU A 20 -11.29 9.57 -10.10
CA GLU A 20 -12.34 10.02 -9.21
C GLU A 20 -11.76 10.78 -8.03
N LEU A 21 -12.20 12.02 -7.87
CA LEU A 21 -11.81 12.85 -6.75
C LEU A 21 -12.87 12.75 -5.66
N LEU A 22 -12.48 12.14 -4.54
CA LEU A 22 -13.34 11.84 -3.40
C LEU A 22 -13.05 12.83 -2.27
N ILE A 23 -14.09 13.16 -1.50
CA ILE A 23 -13.89 13.87 -0.23
C ILE A 23 -13.41 12.85 0.79
N SER A 24 -12.19 13.06 1.27
CA SER A 24 -11.48 12.22 2.23
C SER A 24 -11.10 13.02 3.46
N LYS A 25 -10.87 12.34 4.57
CA LYS A 25 -10.33 12.92 5.80
C LYS A 25 -8.95 12.35 6.06
N ARG A 26 -7.97 13.22 6.29
CA ARG A 26 -6.63 12.80 6.70
C ARG A 26 -6.69 12.24 8.12
N ARG A 27 -6.17 11.03 8.34
CA ARG A 27 -6.22 10.37 9.66
C ARG A 27 -5.41 11.11 10.74
N ASP A 28 -4.29 11.72 10.36
CA ASP A 28 -3.36 12.37 11.28
C ASP A 28 -3.88 13.71 11.82
N SER A 29 -4.46 14.52 10.95
CA SER A 29 -4.87 15.90 11.20
C SER A 29 -6.38 16.04 11.36
N GLY A 30 -7.15 15.04 10.91
CA GLY A 30 -8.60 15.12 10.79
C GLY A 30 -9.07 16.12 9.73
N GLN A 31 -8.16 16.67 8.92
CA GLN A 31 -8.50 17.68 7.91
C GLN A 31 -9.20 17.03 6.72
N LEU A 32 -10.32 17.63 6.28
CA LEU A 32 -10.96 17.26 5.03
C LEU A 32 -10.11 17.69 3.83
N CYS A 33 -10.12 16.87 2.80
CA CYS A 33 -9.41 17.09 1.56
C CYS A 33 -10.10 16.36 0.41
N PHE A 34 -9.61 16.61 -0.80
CA PHE A 34 -10.00 15.94 -2.02
C PHE A 34 -8.87 15.00 -2.42
N GLN A 35 -9.14 13.70 -2.48
CA GLN A 35 -8.16 12.67 -2.79
C GLN A 35 -8.59 11.90 -4.03
N CYS A 36 -7.66 11.69 -4.96
CA CYS A 36 -7.90 10.83 -6.11
C CYS A 36 -7.88 9.35 -5.68
N ALA A 37 -8.82 8.54 -6.16
CA ALA A 37 -8.88 7.12 -5.86
C ALA A 37 -7.84 6.30 -6.65
N GLU A 38 -7.43 6.79 -7.82
CA GLU A 38 -6.56 6.09 -8.77
C GLU A 38 -5.09 6.53 -8.67
N CYS A 39 -4.85 7.72 -8.12
CA CYS A 39 -3.50 8.23 -7.94
C CYS A 39 -3.31 8.89 -6.57
N SER A 40 -2.05 9.02 -6.18
CA SER A 40 -1.61 9.69 -4.97
C SER A 40 -1.86 11.19 -4.90
N TRP A 41 -2.63 11.81 -5.81
CA TRP A 41 -2.86 13.25 -5.81
C TRP A 41 -3.97 13.64 -4.81
N ALA A 42 -3.71 14.67 -3.99
CA ALA A 42 -4.69 15.25 -3.09
C ALA A 42 -4.58 16.77 -3.00
N CYS A 43 -5.70 17.43 -2.67
CA CYS A 43 -5.78 18.88 -2.49
C CYS A 43 -6.68 19.22 -1.31
N SER A 44 -6.33 20.23 -0.50
CA SER A 44 -7.09 20.58 0.71
C SER A 44 -8.20 21.61 0.48
N ARG A 45 -8.27 22.21 -0.72
CA ARG A 45 -9.17 23.33 -1.02
C ARG A 45 -10.00 23.05 -2.27
N PRO A 46 -11.33 23.25 -2.22
CA PRO A 46 -12.20 23.02 -3.38
C PRO A 46 -11.81 23.88 -4.59
N GLU A 47 -11.46 25.15 -4.36
CA GLU A 47 -11.07 26.10 -5.41
C GLU A 47 -9.77 25.74 -6.14
N ASP A 48 -8.93 24.93 -5.50
CA ASP A 48 -7.64 24.51 -6.04
C ASP A 48 -7.76 23.18 -6.82
N THR A 49 -8.93 22.54 -6.85
CA THR A 49 -9.11 21.21 -7.44
C THR A 49 -8.98 21.16 -8.97
N ASP A 50 -9.02 22.30 -9.65
CA ASP A 50 -8.80 22.44 -11.10
C ASP A 50 -7.33 22.52 -11.51
N ASP A 51 -6.44 22.82 -10.57
CA ASP A 51 -5.03 23.05 -10.84
C ASP A 51 -4.18 21.94 -10.22
N VAL A 52 -3.64 21.07 -11.08
CA VAL A 52 -2.77 19.95 -10.66
C VAL A 52 -1.59 20.44 -9.84
N SER A 53 -1.09 21.66 -10.09
CA SER A 53 0.06 22.24 -9.39
C SER A 53 -0.26 22.72 -7.96
N LYS A 54 -1.54 22.86 -7.61
CA LYS A 54 -1.99 23.23 -6.26
C LYS A 54 -2.23 22.04 -5.36
N GLY A 55 -2.34 20.84 -5.93
CA GLY A 55 -2.35 19.61 -5.15
C GLY A 55 -0.96 19.06 -4.89
N ASN A 56 -0.90 18.05 -4.03
CA ASN A 56 0.33 17.35 -3.67
C ASN A 56 0.17 15.86 -3.92
N ARG A 57 1.27 15.20 -4.27
CA ARG A 57 1.32 13.73 -4.23
C ARG A 57 1.52 13.31 -2.78
N VAL A 58 0.43 12.91 -2.14
CA VAL A 58 0.45 12.26 -0.83
C VAL A 58 0.90 10.82 -1.02
N GLY A 59 1.86 10.38 -0.22
CA GLY A 59 2.33 8.99 -0.26
C GLY A 59 1.23 8.03 0.21
N PHE A 60 1.63 6.97 0.91
CA PHE A 60 0.70 6.09 1.63
C PHE A 60 0.15 6.74 2.90
N ASP A 61 -0.25 8.01 2.83
CA ASP A 61 -0.97 8.65 3.94
C ASP A 61 -2.31 7.93 4.11
N PRO A 62 -2.65 7.47 5.33
CA PRO A 62 -3.93 6.84 5.56
C PRO A 62 -5.03 7.90 5.54
N PHE A 63 -5.92 7.79 4.55
CA PHE A 63 -7.17 8.53 4.49
C PHE A 63 -8.32 7.68 5.03
N GLU A 64 -9.31 8.33 5.62
CA GLU A 64 -10.57 7.72 6.02
C GLU A 64 -11.75 8.43 5.35
N ALA A 65 -12.88 7.72 5.25
CA ALA A 65 -14.12 8.33 4.79
C ALA A 65 -14.64 9.30 5.86
N PRO A 66 -14.91 10.57 5.53
CA PRO A 66 -15.46 11.52 6.48
C PRO A 66 -16.90 11.18 6.84
N LEU A 67 -17.31 11.56 8.05
CA LEU A 67 -18.72 11.53 8.44
C LEU A 67 -19.48 12.64 7.72
N ARG A 68 -20.76 12.40 7.41
CA ARG A 68 -21.64 13.40 6.79
C ARG A 68 -21.65 14.72 7.58
N LEU A 69 -21.74 14.63 8.91
CA LEU A 69 -21.76 15.79 9.79
C LEU A 69 -20.46 16.63 9.70
N GLU A 70 -19.31 16.00 9.44
CA GLU A 70 -18.04 16.70 9.27
C GLU A 70 -18.04 17.52 7.97
N ILE A 71 -18.57 16.95 6.88
CA ILE A 71 -18.75 17.65 5.60
C ILE A 71 -19.75 18.80 5.74
N GLU A 72 -20.88 18.57 6.43
CA GLU A 72 -21.89 19.59 6.70
C GLU A 72 -21.31 20.75 7.53
N THR A 73 -20.56 20.43 8.58
CA THR A 73 -19.91 21.44 9.45
C THR A 73 -18.85 22.25 8.69
N ALA A 74 -18.14 21.62 7.76
CA ALA A 74 -17.17 22.30 6.90
C ALA A 74 -17.82 23.15 5.79
N GLY A 75 -19.15 23.04 5.58
CA GLY A 75 -19.84 23.70 4.48
C GLY A 75 -19.50 23.09 3.11
N TRP A 76 -19.11 21.81 3.07
CA TRP A 76 -18.65 21.13 1.86
C TRP A 76 -19.75 20.32 1.14
N MET A 77 -20.99 20.37 1.62
CA MET A 77 -22.11 19.60 1.04
C MET A 77 -22.35 19.90 -0.44
N GLN A 78 -22.06 21.12 -0.89
CA GLN A 78 -22.15 21.52 -2.30
C GLN A 78 -21.12 20.82 -3.20
N TYR A 79 -20.10 20.19 -2.63
CA TYR A 79 -19.09 19.41 -3.35
C TYR A 79 -19.38 17.91 -3.33
N CYS A 80 -20.43 17.46 -2.64
CA CYS A 80 -20.90 16.08 -2.66
C CYS A 80 -21.84 15.89 -3.85
N GLN A 81 -21.30 15.53 -5.02
CA GLN A 81 -22.14 15.30 -6.20
C GLN A 81 -22.85 13.95 -6.13
N ASN A 82 -22.18 12.90 -5.62
CA ASN A 82 -22.77 11.58 -5.43
C ASN A 82 -22.31 10.95 -4.11
N GLU A 83 -23.21 10.20 -3.48
CA GLU A 83 -22.90 9.29 -2.37
C GLU A 83 -22.67 7.89 -2.94
N MET A 84 -21.47 7.35 -2.73
CA MET A 84 -21.10 6.00 -3.13
C MET A 84 -21.10 5.10 -1.90
N LEU A 85 -21.96 4.10 -1.91
CA LEU A 85 -21.93 3.04 -0.93
C LEU A 85 -20.84 2.05 -1.35
N ILE A 86 -19.75 2.05 -0.59
CA ILE A 86 -18.75 1.01 -0.71
C ILE A 86 -19.09 0.02 0.39
N GLU A 87 -19.54 -1.17 -0.03
CA GLU A 87 -19.62 -2.30 0.88
C GLU A 87 -18.20 -2.49 1.41
N SER A 88 -18.03 -2.35 2.72
CA SER A 88 -16.74 -2.58 3.35
C SER A 88 -16.44 -4.06 3.19
N ASP A 89 -15.79 -4.42 2.09
CA ASP A 89 -15.13 -5.69 2.02
C ASP A 89 -14.04 -5.58 3.09
N ASP A 90 -14.23 -6.27 4.22
CA ASP A 90 -13.20 -6.46 5.25
C ASP A 90 -11.89 -7.05 4.63
N ASP A 91 -11.93 -7.41 3.35
CA ASP A 91 -10.80 -7.71 2.49
C ASP A 91 -9.90 -6.51 2.15
N ASP A 92 -10.24 -5.24 2.32
CA ASP A 92 -9.33 -4.14 1.92
C ASP A 92 -8.06 -4.07 2.79
N ALA A 93 -8.17 -4.31 4.10
CA ALA A 93 -6.99 -4.42 4.96
C ALA A 93 -6.17 -5.69 4.66
N ILE A 94 -6.85 -6.76 4.23
CA ILE A 94 -6.25 -8.04 3.83
C ILE A 94 -5.62 -7.91 2.43
N SER A 95 -6.21 -7.12 1.53
CA SER A 95 -5.85 -6.89 0.13
C SER A 95 -4.68 -5.92 0.03
N GLU A 96 -4.67 -4.86 0.84
CA GLU A 96 -3.52 -3.96 1.02
C GLU A 96 -2.31 -4.74 1.57
N ARG A 97 -2.51 -5.56 2.60
CA ARG A 97 -1.45 -6.42 3.18
C ARG A 97 -1.01 -7.52 2.22
N ALA A 98 -1.93 -8.15 1.48
CA ALA A 98 -1.60 -9.13 0.43
C ALA A 98 -0.89 -8.47 -0.76
N ARG A 99 -1.18 -7.20 -1.06
CA ARG A 99 -0.45 -6.43 -2.09
C ARG A 99 0.97 -6.10 -1.63
N CYS A 100 1.15 -5.68 -0.37
CA CYS A 100 2.46 -5.49 0.22
C CYS A 100 3.26 -6.79 0.24
N LEU A 101 2.66 -7.91 0.68
CA LEU A 101 3.30 -9.23 0.67
C LEU A 101 3.67 -9.69 -0.74
N ARG A 102 2.79 -9.52 -1.74
CA ARG A 102 3.10 -9.85 -3.15
C ARG A 102 4.22 -8.98 -3.72
N THR A 103 4.31 -7.71 -3.32
CA THR A 103 5.38 -6.79 -3.73
C THR A 103 6.71 -7.18 -3.08
N LEU A 104 6.68 -7.52 -1.79
CA LEU A 104 7.82 -8.07 -1.05
C LEU A 104 8.30 -9.37 -1.68
N PHE A 105 7.38 -10.26 -2.05
CA PHE A 105 7.68 -11.53 -2.69
C PHE A 105 8.33 -11.35 -4.07
N ARG A 106 7.78 -10.46 -4.91
CA ARG A 106 8.39 -10.09 -6.19
C ARG A 106 9.78 -9.46 -6.00
N GLY A 107 9.96 -8.61 -5.00
CA GLY A 107 11.25 -8.04 -4.62
C GLY A 107 12.26 -9.13 -4.22
N CYS A 108 11.86 -10.05 -3.36
CA CYS A 108 12.69 -11.20 -2.96
C CYS A 108 13.02 -12.11 -4.15
N THR A 109 12.10 -12.30 -5.10
CA THR A 109 12.31 -13.09 -6.32
C THR A 109 13.33 -12.42 -7.26
N LEU A 110 13.35 -11.09 -7.29
CA LEU A 110 14.36 -10.32 -8.04
C LEU A 110 15.73 -10.32 -7.31
N VAL A 111 15.74 -10.28 -5.97
CA VAL A 111 16.96 -10.34 -5.14
C VAL A 111 17.55 -11.75 -5.04
N LEU A 112 16.77 -12.80 -5.32
CA LEU A 112 17.25 -14.17 -5.49
C LEU A 112 18.23 -14.30 -6.68
N ASN A 113 18.31 -13.31 -7.55
CA ASN A 113 19.35 -13.16 -8.59
C ASN A 113 20.53 -12.26 -8.15
N SER A 114 20.72 -12.01 -6.85
CA SER A 114 21.85 -11.23 -6.35
C SER A 114 22.26 -11.69 -4.95
N GLN A 115 23.20 -12.65 -4.88
CA GLN A 115 24.05 -13.07 -3.74
C GLN A 115 23.53 -12.93 -2.28
N MET A 116 22.23 -12.91 -2.02
CA MET A 116 21.72 -12.90 -0.66
C MET A 116 21.89 -14.29 -0.05
N SER A 117 22.34 -14.37 1.21
CA SER A 117 22.53 -15.68 1.82
C SER A 117 21.17 -16.37 1.99
N LYS A 118 21.10 -17.61 1.49
CA LYS A 118 19.91 -18.47 1.55
C LYS A 118 19.30 -18.53 2.96
N GLU A 119 20.15 -18.56 3.99
CA GLU A 119 19.73 -18.56 5.40
C GLU A 119 18.95 -17.30 5.81
N TYR A 120 19.26 -16.13 5.25
CA TYR A 120 18.57 -14.89 5.57
C TYR A 120 17.18 -14.85 4.94
N LEU A 121 17.05 -15.30 3.69
CA LEU A 121 15.76 -15.51 3.01
C LEU A 121 14.87 -16.50 3.76
N LEU A 122 15.43 -17.62 4.20
CA LEU A 122 14.71 -18.62 4.97
C LEU A 122 14.20 -18.06 6.32
N LYS A 123 14.95 -17.16 6.97
CA LYS A 123 14.49 -16.49 8.19
C LYS A 123 13.31 -15.55 7.93
N ILE A 124 13.36 -14.78 6.84
CA ILE A 124 12.24 -13.90 6.42
C ILE A 124 11.00 -14.75 6.12
N ILE A 125 11.14 -15.80 5.30
CA ILE A 125 10.04 -16.68 4.92
C ILE A 125 9.43 -17.39 6.14
N LYS A 126 10.26 -17.93 7.05
CA LYS A 126 9.77 -18.58 8.27
C LYS A 126 9.09 -17.60 9.23
N GLY A 127 9.56 -16.35 9.30
CA GLY A 127 8.88 -15.28 10.03
C GLY A 127 7.49 -15.00 9.47
N LEU A 128 7.39 -14.84 8.14
CA LEU A 128 6.12 -14.64 7.44
C LEU A 128 5.14 -15.81 7.62
N ARG A 129 5.64 -17.06 7.70
CA ARG A 129 4.80 -18.26 7.88
C ARG A 129 4.27 -18.43 9.32
N ASN A 130 5.08 -18.09 10.32
CA ASN A 130 4.76 -18.35 11.73
C ASN A 130 3.91 -17.24 12.38
N ASP A 131 3.89 -16.04 11.82
CA ASP A 131 2.98 -14.97 12.26
C ASP A 131 1.56 -15.14 11.68
N ALA A 132 0.63 -14.27 12.11
CA ALA A 132 -0.78 -14.23 11.71
C ALA A 132 -1.05 -14.08 10.19
N TYR A 133 -0.01 -14.11 9.34
CA TYR A 133 -0.07 -13.93 7.89
C TYR A 133 -0.35 -15.23 7.12
N SER A 134 -0.23 -16.41 7.73
CA SER A 134 -0.61 -17.69 7.09
C SER A 134 -2.08 -17.77 6.69
N GLN A 135 -2.94 -16.98 7.33
CA GLN A 135 -4.37 -16.86 7.01
C GLN A 135 -4.64 -15.92 5.81
N VAL A 136 -3.64 -15.15 5.37
CA VAL A 136 -3.76 -14.12 4.33
C VAL A 136 -3.17 -14.58 2.99
N LEU A 137 -2.30 -15.58 3.01
CA LEU A 137 -1.69 -16.15 1.80
C LEU A 137 -2.64 -17.16 1.17
N SER A 138 -2.77 -17.12 -0.16
CA SER A 138 -3.55 -18.14 -0.87
C SER A 138 -2.87 -19.50 -0.75
N ASN A 139 -3.63 -20.59 -0.95
CA ASN A 139 -3.04 -21.93 -0.99
C ASN A 139 -1.95 -22.06 -2.06
N ASP A 140 -2.05 -21.30 -3.16
CA ASP A 140 -1.05 -21.28 -4.22
C ASP A 140 0.24 -20.54 -3.78
N ASP A 141 0.11 -19.44 -3.03
CA ASP A 141 1.24 -18.71 -2.45
C ASP A 141 1.97 -19.58 -1.40
N LEU A 142 1.21 -20.30 -0.57
CA LEU A 142 1.75 -21.25 0.41
C LEU A 142 2.42 -22.44 -0.27
N ALA A 143 1.84 -22.99 -1.34
CA ALA A 143 2.43 -24.08 -2.12
C ALA A 143 3.72 -23.64 -2.83
N MET A 144 3.78 -22.41 -3.34
CA MET A 144 5.00 -21.85 -3.91
C MET A 144 6.07 -21.66 -2.83
N LEU A 145 5.70 -21.15 -1.65
CA LEU A 145 6.59 -21.05 -0.49
C LEU A 145 7.14 -22.41 -0.08
N ASP A 146 6.27 -23.42 0.04
CA ASP A 146 6.67 -24.78 0.37
C ASP A 146 7.56 -25.38 -0.73
N THR A 147 7.32 -25.10 -2.01
CA THR A 147 8.22 -25.52 -3.11
C THR A 147 9.62 -24.89 -3.00
N VAL A 148 9.71 -23.61 -2.61
CA VAL A 148 11.00 -22.92 -2.38
C VAL A 148 11.73 -23.49 -1.15
N LEU A 149 10.98 -23.88 -0.11
CA LEU A 149 11.51 -24.51 1.10
C LEU A 149 11.89 -25.99 0.88
N ASP A 150 11.16 -26.72 0.05
CA ASP A 150 11.32 -28.16 -0.21
C ASP A 150 12.33 -28.45 -1.32
N GLY A 151 12.62 -27.46 -2.18
CA GLY A 151 13.74 -27.48 -3.13
C GLY A 151 15.11 -27.68 -2.49
N GLU A 152 15.20 -27.71 -1.15
CA GLU A 152 16.39 -28.14 -0.40
C GLU A 152 16.71 -29.65 -0.53
N ASN A 153 15.77 -30.48 -1.02
CA ASN A 153 15.98 -31.93 -1.08
C ASN A 153 16.43 -32.48 -2.46
N GLY A 154 16.64 -31.63 -3.47
CA GLY A 154 17.00 -32.07 -4.84
C GLY A 154 18.08 -31.21 -5.52
N ASN A 155 19.05 -31.87 -6.15
CA ASN A 155 20.27 -31.31 -6.73
C ASN A 155 20.10 -30.12 -7.74
N ASN A 156 20.97 -29.10 -7.57
CA ASN A 156 21.35 -27.92 -8.37
C ASN A 156 20.78 -27.68 -9.81
N PRO A 157 20.43 -26.41 -10.16
CA PRO A 157 20.44 -25.91 -11.53
C PRO A 157 21.67 -25.01 -11.85
N PRO A 158 21.96 -24.75 -13.15
CA PRO A 158 23.21 -24.14 -13.60
C PRO A 158 23.21 -22.61 -13.53
N GLN A 159 24.37 -22.04 -13.14
CA GLN A 159 24.61 -20.60 -13.12
C GLN A 159 24.94 -20.06 -14.52
N THR A 160 24.28 -18.97 -14.93
CA THR A 160 24.78 -18.10 -16.00
C THR A 160 24.68 -16.65 -15.54
N GLY A 161 25.78 -15.90 -15.72
CA GLY A 161 25.99 -14.58 -15.14
C GLY A 161 25.61 -13.41 -16.06
N ILE A 162 25.23 -12.31 -15.43
CA ILE A 162 25.79 -10.95 -15.47
C ILE A 162 24.98 -10.16 -14.43
N GLU A 163 25.54 -9.93 -13.23
CA GLU A 163 24.88 -9.22 -12.13
C GLU A 163 25.47 -7.80 -11.99
N ARG A 164 24.61 -6.77 -12.05
CA ARG A 164 24.90 -5.49 -11.40
C ARG A 164 24.45 -5.61 -9.95
N GLN A 165 25.39 -5.49 -9.01
CA GLN A 165 25.13 -5.59 -7.58
C GLN A 165 24.29 -4.41 -7.09
N MET A 166 23.17 -4.71 -6.46
CA MET A 166 22.43 -3.76 -5.63
C MET A 166 22.85 -3.98 -4.18
N ASP A 167 23.15 -2.90 -3.45
CA ASP A 167 23.58 -2.97 -2.05
C ASP A 167 22.46 -3.56 -1.17
N PRO A 168 22.68 -4.70 -0.49
CA PRO A 168 21.69 -5.33 0.39
C PRO A 168 21.19 -4.39 1.50
N LEU A 169 22.01 -3.44 1.96
CA LEU A 169 21.62 -2.46 2.96
C LEU A 169 20.61 -1.43 2.42
N ALA A 170 20.70 -1.09 1.13
CA ALA A 170 19.73 -0.22 0.49
C ALA A 170 18.36 -0.92 0.35
N ALA A 171 18.35 -2.22 0.04
CA ALA A 171 17.13 -3.02 -0.03
C ALA A 171 16.45 -3.16 1.35
N ILE A 172 17.23 -3.37 2.41
CA ILE A 172 16.70 -3.48 3.79
C ILE A 172 16.15 -2.13 4.27
N ARG A 173 16.81 -1.01 3.97
CA ARG A 173 16.30 0.34 4.31
C ARG A 173 14.99 0.62 3.58
N TRP A 174 14.94 0.35 2.29
CA TRP A 174 13.71 0.49 1.50
C TRP A 174 12.56 -0.34 2.06
N LEU A 175 12.82 -1.59 2.47
CA LEU A 175 11.81 -2.44 3.11
C LEU A 175 11.33 -1.90 4.46
N ARG A 176 12.24 -1.38 5.30
CA ARG A 176 11.90 -0.76 6.59
C ARG A 176 11.05 0.50 6.41
N ASP A 177 11.40 1.33 5.43
CA ASP A 177 10.66 2.53 5.07
C ASP A 177 9.26 2.18 4.54
N CYS A 178 9.12 1.09 3.76
CA CYS A 178 7.83 0.59 3.29
C CYS A 178 6.94 0.00 4.40
N LEU A 179 7.53 -0.48 5.50
CA LEU A 179 6.80 -1.07 6.62
C LEU A 179 6.46 -0.06 7.72
N GLY A 180 6.87 1.20 7.58
CA GLY A 180 6.51 2.28 8.52
C GLY A 180 7.21 2.19 9.87
N GLU A 181 8.27 1.38 10.00
CA GLU A 181 9.11 1.32 11.18
C GLU A 181 10.11 2.49 11.19
N GLY A 182 9.58 3.71 11.34
CA GLY A 182 10.40 4.89 11.60
C GLY A 182 11.07 4.78 12.96
N GLU A 183 12.38 5.01 12.99
CA GLU A 183 13.18 5.06 14.22
C GLU A 183 12.52 6.01 15.23
N SER A 184 12.01 5.45 16.32
CA SER A 184 11.74 6.22 17.53
C SER A 184 13.08 6.69 18.06
N SER A 185 13.41 7.95 17.76
CA SER A 185 14.55 8.69 18.29
C SER A 185 14.64 8.54 19.81
N GLY A 186 15.85 8.23 20.29
CA GLY A 186 16.11 7.60 21.57
C GLY A 186 16.19 8.51 22.81
N ILE A 187 16.37 7.82 23.95
CA ILE A 187 16.82 8.27 25.29
C ILE A 187 17.44 6.97 25.87
N ILE A 188 18.73 6.74 26.15
CA ILE A 188 19.94 7.53 26.48
C ILE A 188 21.13 6.89 25.75
#